data_AF-M4ZU05-F1
#
_entry.id   AF-M4ZU05-F1
#
_cell.length_a   1.000
_cell.length_b   1.000
_cell.length_c   1.000
_cell.angle_alpha   90.00
_cell.angle_beta   90.00
_cell.angle_gamma   90.00
#
_symmetry.space_group_name_H-M   'P 1'
#
loop_
_entity.id
_entity.type
_entity.pdbx_description
1 polymer ?
#
loop_
_entity_poly.entity_id
_entity_poly.type
_entity_poly.pdbx_seq_one_letter_code
_entity_poly.pdbx_strand_id
1 'polypeptide(L)'
;MKATIGEFMGRRVLQSKFSVLRLLAFLALVGLIGVPGALAQSGNDHPQDQKPQANPADVSRENQRKADEFTEAAQALSGGPAGNPECVWLGRRVVQLMYNDDLDTAFRHLDLYDRFGCPGGHVQAAFRCLTRFIPQIDPKVPNSLNNHVHACWMNPDAKPQVAAAPAPAAAPAGSTPPASPAPTQQPAPQASPSPQAPAK
;
A
#
# COMPACT_ATOMS: atom_id res chain seq x y z
N MET A 1 39.94 -25.77 -16.59
CA MET A 1 39.76 -25.72 -15.13
C MET A 1 40.66 -24.62 -14.55
N LYS A 2 40.19 -23.37 -14.48
CA LYS A 2 41.00 -22.24 -13.95
C LYS A 2 40.10 -21.06 -13.57
N ALA A 3 39.12 -21.28 -12.69
CA ALA A 3 38.23 -20.22 -12.21
C ALA A 3 37.62 -20.55 -10.84
N THR A 4 38.42 -20.91 -9.84
CA THR A 4 37.87 -21.33 -8.53
C THR A 4 38.56 -20.73 -7.30
N ILE A 5 39.73 -20.09 -7.45
CA ILE A 5 40.51 -19.62 -6.29
C ILE A 5 40.28 -18.11 -6.02
N GLY A 6 40.10 -17.29 -7.07
CA GLY A 6 39.92 -15.83 -6.91
C GLY A 6 38.59 -15.41 -6.27
N GLU A 7 37.49 -16.08 -6.63
CA GLU A 7 36.15 -15.78 -6.08
C GLU A 7 36.02 -16.13 -4.59
N PHE A 8 36.69 -17.20 -4.15
CA PHE A 8 36.63 -17.64 -2.76
C PHE A 8 37.34 -16.67 -1.81
N MET A 9 38.45 -16.07 -2.24
CA MET A 9 39.17 -15.07 -1.47
C MET A 9 38.41 -13.74 -1.44
N GLY A 10 37.78 -13.32 -2.55
CA GLY A 10 36.96 -12.10 -2.60
C GLY A 10 35.75 -12.15 -1.67
N ARG A 11 35.03 -13.28 -1.62
CA ARG A 11 33.88 -13.48 -0.71
C ARG A 11 34.28 -13.48 0.76
N ARG A 12 35.41 -14.08 1.12
CA ARG A 12 35.89 -14.09 2.52
C ARG A 12 36.31 -12.70 3.00
N VAL A 13 36.93 -11.90 2.14
CA VAL A 13 37.35 -10.52 2.47
C VAL A 13 36.15 -9.58 2.59
N LEU A 14 35.10 -9.77 1.80
CA LEU A 14 33.87 -8.97 1.93
C LEU A 14 33.09 -9.33 3.21
N GLN A 15 32.98 -10.62 3.51
CA GLN A 15 32.33 -11.11 4.74
C GLN A 15 33.05 -10.63 6.01
N SER A 16 34.39 -10.63 6.04
CA SER A 16 35.14 -10.12 7.20
C SER A 16 34.98 -8.60 7.37
N LYS A 17 34.92 -7.83 6.28
CA LYS A 17 34.66 -6.37 6.33
C LYS A 17 33.27 -6.05 6.91
N PHE A 18 32.23 -6.79 6.51
CA PHE A 18 30.87 -6.60 7.06
C PHE A 18 30.76 -7.03 8.54
N SER A 19 31.50 -8.06 8.96
CA SER A 19 31.51 -8.52 10.36
C SER A 19 32.21 -7.54 11.30
N VAL A 20 33.34 -6.94 10.88
CA VAL A 20 34.03 -5.89 11.64
C VAL A 20 33.17 -4.62 11.74
N LEU A 21 32.49 -4.24 10.66
CA LEU A 21 31.59 -3.08 10.65
C LEU A 21 30.40 -3.27 11.61
N ARG A 22 29.83 -4.48 11.66
CA ARG A 22 28.75 -4.81 12.62
C ARG A 22 29.25 -4.78 14.07
N LEU A 23 30.45 -5.29 14.35
CA LEU A 23 31.01 -5.28 15.71
C LEU A 23 31.26 -3.84 16.20
N LEU A 24 31.75 -2.95 15.34
CA LEU A 24 31.93 -1.54 15.63
C LEU A 24 30.59 -0.82 15.88
N ALA A 25 29.53 -1.17 15.13
CA ALA A 25 28.20 -0.62 15.34
C ALA A 25 27.57 -1.04 16.68
N PHE A 26 27.81 -2.28 17.14
CA PHE A 26 27.34 -2.75 18.45
C PHE A 26 28.07 -2.07 19.62
N LEU A 27 29.39 -1.84 19.51
CA LEU A 27 30.14 -1.11 20.55
C LEU A 27 29.74 0.38 20.62
N ALA A 28 29.38 1.00 19.50
CA ALA A 28 28.85 2.37 19.49
C ALA A 28 27.46 2.48 20.15
N LEU A 29 26.62 1.42 20.07
CA LEU A 29 25.29 1.41 20.70
C LEU A 29 25.34 1.20 22.21
N VAL A 30 26.32 0.47 22.73
CA VAL A 30 26.50 0.24 24.17
C VAL A 30 27.07 1.47 24.90
N GLY A 31 27.77 2.37 24.20
CA GLY A 31 28.28 3.62 24.77
C GLY A 31 27.24 4.71 25.03
N LEU A 32 25.99 4.55 24.57
CA LEU A 32 24.93 5.57 24.66
C LEU A 32 23.94 5.36 25.83
N ILE A 33 24.10 4.30 26.63
CA ILE A 33 23.23 4.00 27.77
C ILE A 33 24.01 4.22 29.06
N GLY A 34 24.25 5.48 29.42
CA GLY A 34 24.79 5.77 30.74
C GLY A 34 25.30 7.18 30.99
N VAL A 35 24.42 8.20 31.04
CA VAL A 35 24.57 9.36 31.94
C VAL A 35 23.18 9.95 32.25
N PRO A 36 22.67 9.92 33.50
CA PRO A 36 21.52 10.71 33.94
C PRO A 36 21.90 12.19 34.06
N GLY A 37 21.03 13.07 33.58
CA GLY A 37 21.29 14.52 33.45
C GLY A 37 21.57 15.26 34.76
N ALA A 38 22.58 16.12 34.73
CA ALA A 38 22.77 17.26 35.63
C ALA A 38 23.36 18.42 34.81
N LEU A 39 22.84 19.61 35.08
CA LEU A 39 22.98 20.87 34.34
C LEU A 39 24.40 21.44 34.47
N ALA A 40 25.03 21.91 33.38
CA ALA A 40 25.98 23.03 33.42
C ALA A 40 26.40 23.46 32.00
N GLN A 41 26.29 24.77 31.78
CA GLN A 41 26.64 25.55 30.60
C GLN A 41 28.17 25.70 30.46
N SER A 42 28.75 25.40 29.28
CA SER A 42 29.92 26.11 28.74
C SER A 42 30.11 25.74 27.28
N GLY A 43 30.18 26.75 26.41
CA GLY A 43 29.98 26.62 24.97
C GLY A 43 31.15 26.02 24.18
N ASN A 44 30.84 25.57 22.97
CA ASN A 44 31.55 26.01 21.77
C ASN A 44 30.70 25.71 20.52
N ASP A 45 30.61 26.71 19.64
CA ASP A 45 29.88 26.74 18.38
C ASP A 45 30.22 25.59 17.42
N HIS A 46 29.19 24.86 16.99
CA HIS A 46 29.13 24.38 15.61
C HIS A 46 27.67 24.26 15.16
N PRO A 47 27.24 24.93 14.06
CA PRO A 47 25.87 24.81 13.58
C PRO A 47 25.66 23.42 12.97
N GLN A 48 25.03 22.52 13.72
CA GLN A 48 24.44 21.31 13.15
C GLN A 48 23.10 21.67 12.51
N ASP A 49 23.02 21.42 11.20
CA ASP A 49 21.78 21.33 10.43
C ASP A 49 20.72 20.56 11.21
N GLN A 50 19.70 21.29 11.67
CA GLN A 50 18.50 20.75 12.28
C GLN A 50 17.68 20.01 11.21
N LYS A 51 17.81 18.69 11.18
CA LYS A 51 16.76 17.84 10.60
C LYS A 51 15.53 17.98 11.52
N PRO A 52 14.30 18.21 11.00
CA PRO A 52 13.14 18.37 11.85
C PRO A 52 12.94 17.12 12.71
N GLN A 53 13.03 17.29 14.03
CA GLN A 53 12.62 16.30 15.01
C GLN A 53 11.13 16.08 14.80
N ALA A 54 10.71 14.87 14.41
CA ALA A 54 9.31 14.56 14.21
C ALA A 54 8.52 14.87 15.48
N ASN A 55 7.54 15.76 15.37
CA ASN A 55 6.72 16.21 16.48
C ASN A 55 5.91 15.01 17.03
N PRO A 56 5.84 14.77 18.35
CA PRO A 56 5.04 13.68 18.93
C PRO A 56 3.56 13.68 18.47
N ALA A 57 3.04 14.86 18.11
CA ALA A 57 1.73 15.02 17.50
C ALA A 57 1.64 14.44 16.08
N ASP A 58 2.69 14.57 15.25
CA ASP A 58 2.75 13.99 13.90
C ASP A 58 2.82 12.46 13.95
N VAL A 59 3.58 11.89 14.89
CA VAL A 59 3.64 10.44 15.09
C VAL A 59 2.29 9.88 15.53
N SER A 60 1.59 10.58 16.43
CA SER A 60 0.26 10.19 16.88
C SER A 60 -0.78 10.26 15.75
N ARG A 61 -0.70 11.31 14.92
CA ARG A 61 -1.57 11.47 13.75
C ARG A 61 -1.30 10.43 12.67
N GLU A 62 -0.05 10.03 12.47
CA GLU A 62 0.31 8.96 11.55
C GLU A 62 -0.17 7.59 12.06
N ASN A 63 -0.08 7.34 13.36
CA ASN A 63 -0.60 6.10 13.96
C ASN A 63 -2.13 6.03 13.88
N GLN A 64 -2.82 7.15 14.10
CA GLN A 64 -4.27 7.26 13.86
C GLN A 64 -4.60 6.96 12.40
N ARG A 65 -3.90 7.59 11.45
CA ARG A 65 -4.10 7.34 10.02
C ARG A 65 -3.92 5.86 9.65
N LYS A 66 -2.94 5.17 10.24
CA LYS A 66 -2.75 3.73 10.03
C LYS A 66 -3.90 2.92 10.63
N ALA A 67 -4.38 3.28 11.82
CA ALA A 67 -5.54 2.62 12.45
C ALA A 67 -6.83 2.80 11.63
N ASP A 68 -7.05 4.00 11.09
CA ASP A 68 -8.16 4.28 10.18
C ASP A 68 -8.03 3.47 8.88
N GLU A 69 -6.82 3.36 8.33
CA GLU A 69 -6.53 2.53 7.14
C GLU A 69 -6.87 1.05 7.37
N PHE A 70 -6.60 0.50 8.57
CA PHE A 70 -6.99 -0.87 8.91
C PHE A 70 -8.50 -1.04 9.08
N THR A 71 -9.19 -0.01 9.59
CA THR A 71 -10.65 -0.03 9.72
C THR A 71 -11.31 0.04 8.34
N GLU A 72 -10.79 0.87 7.44
CA GLU A 72 -11.20 0.91 6.05
C GLU A 72 -10.92 -0.44 5.35
N ALA A 73 -9.77 -1.07 5.62
CA ALA A 73 -9.47 -2.40 5.12
C ALA A 73 -10.51 -3.44 5.54
N ALA A 74 -10.86 -3.45 6.83
CA ALA A 74 -11.85 -4.36 7.37
C ALA A 74 -13.24 -4.14 6.75
N GLN A 75 -13.61 -2.88 6.48
CA GLN A 75 -14.87 -2.53 5.82
C GLN A 75 -14.86 -2.88 4.33
N ALA A 76 -13.80 -2.54 3.60
CA ALA A 76 -13.64 -2.83 2.17
C ALA A 76 -13.63 -4.33 1.89
N LEU A 77 -13.05 -5.11 2.80
CA LEU A 77 -13.01 -6.56 2.74
C LEU A 77 -14.23 -7.23 3.41
N SER A 78 -15.31 -6.46 3.62
CA SER A 78 -16.62 -6.93 4.10
C SER A 78 -16.58 -7.75 5.41
N GLY A 79 -15.64 -7.44 6.30
CA GLY A 79 -15.44 -8.17 7.55
C GLY A 79 -14.83 -9.56 7.40
N GLY A 80 -14.29 -9.89 6.22
CA GLY A 80 -13.54 -11.14 6.01
C GLY A 80 -12.21 -11.15 6.76
N PRO A 81 -11.64 -12.33 7.08
CA PRO A 81 -10.42 -12.45 7.89
C PRO A 81 -9.18 -11.81 7.24
N ALA A 82 -9.21 -11.52 5.93
CA ALA A 82 -8.16 -10.76 5.26
C ALA A 82 -8.08 -9.28 5.70
N GLY A 83 -9.15 -8.74 6.26
CA GLY A 83 -9.25 -7.35 6.73
C GLY A 83 -8.75 -7.12 8.16
N ASN A 84 -8.40 -8.17 8.89
CA ASN A 84 -7.77 -8.01 10.20
C ASN A 84 -6.41 -7.30 10.06
N PRO A 85 -6.01 -6.46 11.03
CA PRO A 85 -4.82 -5.62 10.91
C PRO A 85 -3.54 -6.43 10.74
N GLU A 86 -3.41 -7.58 11.41
CA GLU A 86 -2.28 -8.49 11.27
C GLU A 86 -2.22 -9.11 9.86
N CYS A 87 -3.37 -9.47 9.30
CA CYS A 87 -3.46 -10.06 7.97
C CYS A 87 -3.15 -9.02 6.89
N VAL A 88 -3.64 -7.79 7.02
CA VAL A 88 -3.31 -6.68 6.11
C VAL A 88 -1.82 -6.37 6.19
N TRP A 89 -1.27 -6.25 7.40
CA TRP A 89 0.13 -5.88 7.60
C TRP A 89 1.10 -6.96 7.09
N LEU A 90 0.92 -8.22 7.49
CA LEU A 90 1.76 -9.34 7.04
C LEU A 90 1.54 -9.66 5.56
N GLY A 91 0.29 -9.73 5.12
CA GLY A 91 -0.05 -10.14 3.78
C GLY A 91 0.49 -9.18 2.72
N ARG A 92 0.36 -7.86 2.95
CA ARG A 92 1.00 -6.85 2.08
C ARG A 92 2.52 -7.00 2.04
N ARG A 93 3.15 -7.35 3.17
CA ARG A 93 4.61 -7.60 3.22
C ARG A 93 4.99 -8.83 2.39
N VAL A 94 4.24 -9.93 2.48
CA VAL A 94 4.45 -11.14 1.68
C VAL A 94 4.36 -10.83 0.18
N VAL A 95 3.33 -10.10 -0.25
CA VAL A 95 3.13 -9.70 -1.65
C VAL A 95 4.30 -8.83 -2.16
N GLN A 96 4.81 -7.90 -1.34
CA GLN A 96 5.98 -7.09 -1.71
C GLN A 96 7.24 -7.94 -1.86
N LEU A 97 7.48 -8.88 -0.95
CA LEU A 97 8.67 -9.74 -1.00
C LEU A 97 8.65 -10.63 -2.25
N MET A 98 7.48 -11.20 -2.59
CA MET A 98 7.30 -11.95 -3.83
C MET A 98 7.56 -11.11 -5.08
N TYR A 99 7.10 -9.85 -5.11
CA TYR A 99 7.36 -8.95 -6.24
C TYR A 99 8.85 -8.60 -6.40
N ASN A 100 9.57 -8.46 -5.29
CA ASN A 100 11.01 -8.16 -5.29
C ASN A 100 11.90 -9.41 -5.44
N ASP A 101 11.31 -10.56 -5.81
CA ASP A 101 12.01 -11.85 -5.97
C ASP A 101 12.70 -12.38 -4.69
N ASP A 102 12.30 -11.91 -3.50
CA ASP A 102 12.80 -12.39 -2.21
C ASP A 102 11.91 -13.52 -1.66
N LEU A 103 11.86 -14.63 -2.41
CA LEU A 103 10.94 -15.74 -2.15
C LEU A 103 11.24 -16.47 -0.84
N ASP A 104 12.52 -16.64 -0.48
CA ASP A 104 12.91 -17.28 0.78
C ASP A 104 12.38 -16.50 1.99
N THR A 105 12.46 -15.17 1.94
CA THR A 105 11.91 -14.32 2.99
C THR A 105 10.38 -14.30 2.92
N ALA A 106 9.80 -14.26 1.73
CA ALA A 106 8.35 -14.31 1.54
C ALA A 106 7.72 -15.55 2.17
N PHE A 107 8.31 -16.74 1.98
CA PHE A 107 7.79 -17.99 2.55
C PHE A 107 7.80 -18.00 4.08
N ARG A 108 8.83 -17.43 4.72
CA ARG A 108 8.85 -17.29 6.19
C ARG A 108 7.74 -16.38 6.71
N HIS A 109 7.42 -15.33 5.97
CA HIS A 109 6.32 -14.42 6.34
C HIS A 109 4.95 -15.04 6.03
N LEU A 110 4.86 -15.88 4.99
CA LEU A 110 3.65 -16.63 4.69
C LEU A 110 3.34 -17.69 5.75
N ASP A 111 4.36 -18.41 6.24
CA ASP A 111 4.18 -19.32 7.38
C ASP A 111 3.62 -18.58 8.60
N LEU A 112 4.19 -17.42 8.93
CA LEU A 112 3.69 -16.58 10.01
C LEU A 112 2.25 -16.08 9.75
N TYR A 113 1.94 -15.67 8.52
CA TYR A 113 0.60 -15.25 8.10
C TYR A 113 -0.43 -16.37 8.31
N ASP A 114 -0.09 -17.61 7.94
CA ASP A 114 -0.94 -18.77 8.15
C ASP A 114 -1.12 -19.09 9.65
N ARG A 115 -0.11 -18.85 10.50
CA ARG A 115 -0.22 -19.02 11.96
C ARG A 115 -1.19 -18.04 12.62
N PHE A 116 -1.39 -16.85 12.03
CA PHE A 116 -2.41 -15.90 12.48
C PHE A 116 -3.84 -16.28 12.04
N GLY A 117 -3.99 -17.37 11.25
CA GLY A 117 -5.28 -17.78 10.71
C GLY A 117 -5.75 -16.89 9.55
N CYS A 118 -4.84 -16.13 8.95
CA CYS A 118 -5.14 -15.26 7.82
C CYS A 118 -5.37 -16.08 6.53
N PRO A 119 -6.22 -15.62 5.60
CA PRO A 119 -6.60 -16.41 4.42
C PRO A 119 -5.53 -16.37 3.30
N GLY A 120 -4.74 -17.45 3.16
CA GLY A 120 -3.70 -17.55 2.12
C GLY A 120 -4.20 -17.34 0.68
N GLY A 121 -5.48 -17.63 0.41
CA GLY A 121 -6.13 -17.33 -0.87
C GLY A 121 -6.14 -15.84 -1.23
N HIS A 122 -6.22 -14.95 -0.22
CA HIS A 122 -6.20 -13.50 -0.44
C HIS A 122 -4.82 -13.01 -0.88
N VAL A 123 -3.74 -13.58 -0.34
CA VAL A 123 -2.36 -13.30 -0.76
C VAL A 123 -2.18 -13.63 -2.25
N GLN A 124 -2.70 -14.77 -2.69
CA GLN A 124 -2.67 -15.15 -4.11
C GLN A 124 -3.47 -14.19 -4.98
N ALA A 125 -4.67 -13.80 -4.55
CA ALA A 125 -5.53 -12.88 -5.28
C ALA A 125 -4.88 -11.49 -5.42
N ALA A 126 -4.33 -10.96 -4.32
CA ALA A 126 -3.61 -9.68 -4.31
C ALA A 126 -2.36 -9.71 -5.19
N PHE A 127 -1.58 -10.81 -5.18
CA PHE A 127 -0.43 -10.95 -6.08
C PHE A 127 -0.85 -11.01 -7.55
N ARG A 128 -1.92 -11.76 -7.89
CA ARG A 128 -2.49 -11.77 -9.25
C ARG A 128 -2.94 -10.37 -9.68
N CYS A 129 -3.55 -9.59 -8.79
CA CYS A 129 -3.82 -8.18 -9.05
C CYS A 129 -2.54 -7.43 -9.39
N LEU A 130 -1.53 -7.50 -8.52
CA LEU A 130 -0.29 -6.76 -8.69
C LEU A 130 0.39 -7.05 -10.03
N THR A 131 0.36 -8.31 -10.50
CA THR A 131 0.96 -8.68 -11.80
C THR A 131 0.36 -7.93 -12.99
N ARG A 132 -0.89 -7.46 -12.90
CA ARG A 132 -1.53 -6.63 -13.95
C ARG A 132 -1.00 -5.20 -13.98
N PHE A 133 -0.50 -4.72 -12.85
CA PHE A 133 -0.01 -3.35 -12.66
C PHE A 133 1.51 -3.23 -12.77
N ILE A 134 2.26 -4.32 -13.02
CA ILE A 134 3.72 -4.30 -13.25
C ILE A 134 4.18 -3.14 -14.14
N PRO A 135 3.59 -2.86 -15.32
CA PRO A 135 4.05 -1.76 -16.18
C PRO A 135 3.81 -0.35 -15.58
N GLN A 136 3.00 -0.23 -14.52
CA GLN A 136 2.66 1.02 -13.83
C GLN A 136 3.46 1.19 -12.53
N ILE A 137 4.20 0.16 -12.10
CA ILE A 137 5.06 0.23 -10.91
C ILE A 137 6.40 0.84 -11.33
N ASP A 138 6.59 2.10 -10.97
CA ASP A 138 7.84 2.83 -11.22
C ASP A 138 8.78 2.72 -10.01
N PRO A 139 9.94 2.05 -10.14
CA PRO A 139 10.91 1.94 -9.05
C PRO A 139 11.59 3.28 -8.68
N LYS A 140 11.49 4.29 -9.55
CA LYS A 140 12.04 5.63 -9.30
C LYS A 140 11.09 6.49 -8.47
N VAL A 141 9.81 6.15 -8.43
CA VAL A 141 8.80 6.87 -7.64
C VAL A 141 8.74 6.24 -6.24
N PRO A 142 9.04 7.01 -5.17
CA PRO A 142 8.93 6.51 -3.80
C PRO A 142 7.54 5.93 -3.53
N ASN A 143 7.49 4.76 -2.89
CA ASN A 143 6.26 4.06 -2.51
C ASN A 143 5.35 3.59 -3.67
N SER A 144 5.77 3.64 -4.93
CA SER A 144 4.96 3.16 -6.06
C SER A 144 4.49 1.71 -5.86
N LEU A 145 5.41 0.81 -5.50
CA LEU A 145 5.07 -0.59 -5.19
C LEU A 145 4.11 -0.69 -4.00
N ASN A 146 4.38 0.03 -2.91
CA ASN A 146 3.56 0.00 -1.70
C ASN A 146 2.10 0.39 -1.97
N ASN A 147 1.90 1.40 -2.81
CA ASN A 147 0.58 1.91 -3.19
C ASN A 147 -0.18 0.89 -4.04
N HIS A 148 0.46 0.27 -5.04
CA HIS A 148 -0.17 -0.76 -5.85
C HIS A 148 -0.48 -2.03 -5.04
N VAL A 149 0.42 -2.43 -4.13
CA VAL A 149 0.17 -3.56 -3.22
C VAL A 149 -1.01 -3.27 -2.29
N HIS A 150 -1.11 -2.06 -1.74
CA HIS A 150 -2.26 -1.65 -0.94
C HIS A 150 -3.55 -1.69 -1.76
N ALA A 151 -3.57 -1.07 -2.94
CA ALA A 151 -4.75 -1.07 -3.82
C ALA A 151 -5.20 -2.48 -4.19
N CYS A 152 -4.24 -3.36 -4.53
CA CYS A 152 -4.51 -4.77 -4.86
C CYS A 152 -4.89 -5.62 -3.65
N TRP A 153 -4.52 -5.21 -2.43
CA TRP A 153 -4.96 -5.86 -1.21
C TRP A 153 -6.43 -5.55 -0.91
N MET A 154 -6.82 -4.28 -1.07
CA MET A 154 -8.21 -3.84 -0.86
C MET A 154 -9.15 -4.34 -1.95
N ASN A 155 -8.67 -4.39 -3.20
CA ASN A 155 -9.43 -4.86 -4.35
C ASN A 155 -8.59 -5.79 -5.25
N PRO A 156 -8.59 -7.11 -4.99
CA PRO A 156 -7.82 -8.08 -5.77
C PRO A 156 -8.33 -8.28 -7.21
N ASP A 157 -9.53 -7.76 -7.52
CA ASP A 157 -10.11 -7.76 -8.86
C ASP A 157 -9.83 -6.46 -9.63
N ALA A 158 -9.04 -5.54 -9.05
CA ALA A 158 -8.68 -4.29 -9.69
C ALA A 158 -8.01 -4.54 -11.05
N LYS A 159 -8.41 -3.72 -12.03
CA LYS A 159 -7.90 -3.75 -13.40
C LYS A 159 -7.17 -2.45 -13.69
N PRO A 160 -6.08 -2.48 -14.47
CA PRO A 160 -5.48 -1.27 -14.99
C PRO A 160 -6.52 -0.47 -15.76
N GLN A 161 -6.86 0.72 -15.27
CA GLN A 161 -7.61 1.68 -16.08
C GLN A 161 -6.68 2.15 -17.21
N VAL A 162 -6.94 1.66 -18.42
CA VAL A 162 -6.45 2.31 -19.63
C VAL A 162 -7.15 3.65 -19.68
N ALA A 163 -6.40 4.75 -19.66
CA ALA A 163 -6.96 6.08 -19.85
C ALA A 163 -7.83 6.05 -21.11
N ALA A 164 -9.14 6.20 -20.94
CA ALA A 164 -10.03 6.41 -22.08
C ALA A 164 -9.50 7.63 -22.84
N ALA A 165 -9.36 7.50 -24.16
CA ALA A 165 -9.03 8.62 -25.01
C ALA A 165 -9.95 9.80 -24.65
N PRO A 166 -9.43 11.04 -24.54
CA PRO A 166 -10.27 12.19 -24.26
C PRO A 166 -11.41 12.20 -25.28
N ALA A 167 -12.65 12.21 -24.79
CA ALA A 167 -13.80 12.41 -25.65
C ALA A 167 -13.56 13.70 -26.47
N PRO A 168 -13.85 13.71 -27.78
CA PRO A 168 -13.69 14.92 -28.57
C PRO A 168 -14.44 16.06 -27.89
N ALA A 169 -13.76 17.17 -27.68
CA ALA A 169 -14.32 18.35 -27.04
C ALA A 169 -15.64 18.71 -27.73
N ALA A 170 -16.71 18.79 -26.94
CA ALA A 170 -17.95 19.37 -27.41
C ALA A 170 -17.65 20.81 -27.84
N ALA A 171 -17.99 21.13 -29.09
CA ALA A 171 -17.86 22.48 -29.63
C ALA A 171 -18.62 23.48 -28.73
N PRO A 172 -18.08 24.70 -28.53
CA PRO A 172 -18.75 25.71 -27.71
C PRO A 172 -20.11 26.06 -28.33
N ALA A 173 -21.15 25.97 -27.50
CA ALA A 173 -22.50 26.38 -27.84
C ALA A 173 -22.52 27.90 -28.06
N GLY A 174 -22.72 28.31 -29.31
CA GLY A 174 -22.98 29.69 -29.69
C GLY A 174 -24.12 29.76 -30.70
N SER A 175 -25.20 30.45 -30.28
CA SER A 175 -26.24 31.07 -31.11
C SER A 175 -27.40 30.19 -31.62
N THR A 176 -28.56 30.34 -30.97
CA THR A 176 -29.93 30.14 -31.54
C THR A 176 -30.13 31.02 -32.78
N PRO A 177 -30.88 30.60 -33.85
CA PRO A 177 -32.36 30.62 -33.88
C PRO A 177 -32.98 29.59 -34.91
N PRO A 178 -34.27 29.67 -35.30
CA PRO A 178 -35.53 29.92 -34.59
C PRO A 178 -36.46 28.67 -34.55
N ALA A 179 -37.54 28.77 -33.78
CA ALA A 179 -38.58 27.76 -33.59
C ALA A 179 -39.56 27.61 -34.78
N SER A 180 -40.14 26.41 -34.94
CA SER A 180 -41.54 26.12 -35.35
C SER A 180 -41.76 24.60 -35.54
N PRO A 181 -43.00 24.09 -35.57
CA PRO A 181 -44.05 24.13 -34.54
C PRO A 181 -44.39 22.70 -34.04
N ALA A 182 -45.09 22.61 -32.90
CA ALA A 182 -45.61 21.36 -32.35
C ALA A 182 -46.78 20.78 -33.17
N PRO A 183 -47.00 19.46 -33.07
CA PRO A 183 -48.36 18.94 -33.01
C PRO A 183 -48.60 18.07 -31.76
N THR A 184 -49.60 18.54 -31.00
CA THR A 184 -50.69 17.79 -30.35
C THR A 184 -50.38 16.59 -29.43
N GLN A 185 -50.63 16.83 -28.14
CA GLN A 185 -50.95 15.84 -27.11
C GLN A 185 -52.17 15.01 -27.50
N GLN A 186 -52.13 13.70 -27.21
CA GLN A 186 -53.33 12.89 -27.00
C GLN A 186 -53.10 11.94 -25.79
N PRO A 187 -54.12 11.69 -24.94
CA PRO A 187 -53.95 11.59 -23.49
C PRO A 187 -53.77 10.16 -22.94
N ALA A 188 -53.37 10.11 -21.67
CA ALA A 188 -53.20 8.92 -20.85
C ALA A 188 -54.49 8.10 -20.66
N PRO A 189 -54.42 6.76 -20.63
CA PRO A 189 -55.43 5.93 -19.99
C PRO A 189 -55.15 5.81 -18.48
N GLN A 190 -56.18 6.11 -17.70
CA GLN A 190 -56.25 6.02 -16.24
C GLN A 190 -56.09 4.58 -15.72
N ALA A 191 -55.69 4.51 -14.45
CA ALA A 191 -55.51 3.31 -13.64
C ALA A 191 -56.82 2.58 -13.27
N SER A 192 -56.68 1.29 -12.90
CA SER A 192 -57.32 0.56 -11.77
C SER A 192 -57.74 -0.88 -12.15
N PRO A 193 -58.00 -1.82 -11.20
CA PRO A 193 -57.53 -1.96 -9.82
C PRO A 193 -56.96 -3.38 -9.50
N SER A 194 -56.28 -3.50 -8.36
CA SER A 194 -55.85 -4.77 -7.74
C SER A 194 -57.04 -5.63 -7.27
N PRO A 195 -57.01 -6.97 -7.44
CA PRO A 195 -57.92 -7.88 -6.75
C PRO A 195 -57.37 -8.30 -5.37
N GLN A 196 -58.27 -8.23 -4.38
CA GLN A 196 -58.10 -8.66 -3.00
C GLN A 196 -57.99 -10.19 -2.86
N ALA A 197 -57.32 -10.62 -1.80
CA ALA A 197 -57.28 -12.00 -1.32
C ALA A 197 -58.63 -12.43 -0.70
N PRO A 198 -58.98 -13.72 -0.74
CA PRO A 198 -59.89 -14.33 0.21
C PRO A 198 -59.17 -15.27 1.19
N ALA A 199 -59.59 -15.16 2.44
CA ALA A 199 -59.24 -16.04 3.55
C ALA A 199 -59.88 -17.43 3.42
N LYS A 200 -59.18 -18.44 3.95
CA LYS A 200 -59.80 -19.57 4.64
C LYS A 200 -58.83 -20.17 5.65
#